data_AF-A0A2A2QS89-F1
#
_entry.id   AF-A0A2A2QS89-F1
#
_cell.length_a   1.000
_cell.length_b   1.000
_cell.length_c   1.000
_cell.angle_alpha   90.00
_cell.angle_beta   90.00
_cell.angle_gamma   90.00
#
_symmetry.space_group_name_H-M   'P 1'
#
loop_
_entity.id
_entity.type
_entity.pdbx_description
1 polymer ?
#
loop_
_entity_poly.entity_id
_entity_poly.type
_entity_poly.pdbx_seq_one_letter_code
_entity_poly.pdbx_strand_id
1 'polypeptide(L)'
;MAVEADSYESDSSTIRQLALRAIFGVDRELGAEEMLQRARGLSGIRHVARIPAAEVATVDAFKRVIGSLGFPGGQVKLVAGTTPIEFIREGGVVLAVQNDGSFAPGVRETLMIVARELGTL
;
A
#
# COMPACT_ATOMS: atom_id res chain seq x y z
N MET A 1 8.07 27.24 -16.15
CA MET A 1 7.11 27.05 -15.04
C MET A 1 7.29 25.65 -14.44
N ALA A 2 8.51 25.30 -14.02
CA ALA A 2 8.86 23.96 -13.52
C ALA A 2 9.49 23.99 -12.11
N VAL A 3 9.77 25.19 -11.58
CA VAL A 3 10.49 25.39 -10.31
C VAL A 3 9.60 25.30 -9.06
N GLU A 4 8.29 25.45 -9.18
CA GLU A 4 7.38 25.34 -8.02
C GLU A 4 6.98 23.88 -7.71
N ALA A 5 6.79 23.04 -8.73
CA ALA A 5 6.34 21.66 -8.54
C ALA A 5 7.36 20.81 -7.75
N ASP A 6 8.65 20.95 -8.06
CA ASP A 6 9.74 20.22 -7.40
C ASP A 6 9.82 20.50 -5.89
N SER A 7 9.61 21.76 -5.48
CA SER A 7 9.65 22.11 -4.05
C SER A 7 8.48 21.48 -3.26
N TYR A 8 7.29 21.42 -3.85
CA TYR A 8 6.12 20.84 -3.18
C TYR A 8 6.21 19.33 -3.07
N GLU A 9 6.74 18.62 -4.08
CA GLU A 9 6.95 17.17 -4.00
C GLU A 9 8.02 16.81 -2.97
N SER A 10 9.11 17.57 -2.91
CA SER A 10 10.17 17.42 -1.91
C SER A 10 9.64 17.60 -0.49
N ASP A 11 8.92 18.69 -0.21
CA ASP A 11 8.33 18.94 1.11
C ASP A 11 7.35 17.83 1.51
N SER A 12 6.57 17.33 0.53
CA SER A 12 5.62 16.26 0.75
C SER A 12 6.29 14.93 1.10
N SER A 13 7.43 14.61 0.48
CA SER A 13 8.24 13.43 0.80
C SER A 13 8.87 13.57 2.19
N THR A 14 9.45 14.73 2.52
CA THR A 14 10.01 14.98 3.86
C THR A 14 8.97 14.80 4.97
N ILE A 15 7.75 15.30 4.77
CA ILE A 15 6.64 15.12 5.73
C ILE A 15 6.27 13.64 5.87
N ARG A 16 6.23 12.88 4.78
CA ARG A 16 5.91 11.44 4.82
C ARG A 16 7.02 10.64 5.50
N GLN A 17 8.29 10.88 5.19
CA GLN A 17 9.41 10.27 5.90
C GLN A 17 9.34 10.56 7.39
N LEU A 18 9.05 11.81 7.79
CA LEU A 18 8.87 12.16 9.19
C LEU A 18 7.72 11.37 9.85
N ALA A 19 6.58 11.23 9.16
CA ALA A 19 5.45 10.44 9.67
C ALA A 19 5.80 8.95 9.82
N LEU A 20 6.43 8.35 8.80
CA LEU A 20 6.86 6.96 8.84
C LEU A 20 7.89 6.71 9.94
N ARG A 21 8.82 7.66 10.14
CA ARG A 21 9.80 7.63 11.22
C ARG A 21 9.15 7.62 12.59
N ALA A 22 8.14 8.46 12.80
CA ALA A 22 7.38 8.50 14.04
C ALA A 22 6.57 7.22 14.27
N ILE A 23 5.89 6.70 13.24
CA ILE A 23 5.09 5.48 13.32
C ILE A 23 5.97 4.26 13.63
N PHE A 24 7.14 4.17 13.00
CA PHE A 24 8.03 3.03 13.12
C PHE A 24 9.12 3.17 14.19
N GLY A 25 9.17 4.31 14.87
CA GLY A 25 10.14 4.60 15.93
C GLY A 25 11.59 4.61 15.45
N VAL A 26 11.87 5.27 14.32
CA VAL A 26 13.23 5.39 13.76
C VAL A 26 13.66 6.84 13.62
N ASP A 27 14.95 7.08 13.75
CA ASP A 27 15.57 8.40 13.70
C ASP A 27 16.16 8.78 12.33
N ARG A 28 16.23 7.85 11.38
CA ARG A 28 16.71 8.01 10.01
C ARG A 28 15.62 7.83 8.96
N GLU A 29 15.87 8.27 7.72
CA GLU A 29 15.00 7.98 6.59
C GLU A 29 14.93 6.47 6.28
N LEU A 30 13.77 6.05 5.79
CA LEU A 30 13.48 4.65 5.49
C LEU A 30 13.52 4.42 3.98
N GLY A 31 14.38 3.49 3.56
CA GLY A 31 14.39 2.98 2.20
C GLY A 31 13.22 2.01 1.92
N ALA A 32 12.98 1.71 0.65
CA ALA A 32 11.85 0.90 0.19
C ALA A 32 11.72 -0.46 0.90
N GLU A 33 12.81 -1.22 0.98
CA GLU A 33 12.81 -2.55 1.62
C GLU A 33 12.59 -2.45 3.14
N GLU A 34 13.16 -1.44 3.81
CA GLU A 34 12.94 -1.25 5.25
C GLU A 34 11.48 -0.90 5.54
N MET A 35 10.87 -0.02 4.72
CA MET A 35 9.45 0.31 4.84
C MET A 35 8.55 -0.92 4.68
N LEU A 36 8.79 -1.75 3.66
CA LEU A 36 8.03 -2.98 3.44
C LEU A 36 8.24 -3.98 4.58
N GLN A 37 9.47 -4.12 5.07
CA GLN A 37 9.78 -5.03 6.18
C GLN A 37 9.07 -4.60 7.46
N ARG A 38 9.03 -3.31 7.78
CA ARG A 38 8.30 -2.81 8.95
C ARG A 38 6.79 -2.88 8.79
N ALA A 39 6.27 -2.63 7.59
CA ALA A 39 4.85 -2.78 7.29
C ALA A 39 4.34 -4.20 7.57
N ARG A 40 5.17 -5.24 7.37
CA ARG A 40 4.84 -6.64 7.73
C ARG A 40 4.72 -6.86 9.25
N GLY A 41 5.32 -6.00 10.06
CA GLY A 41 5.23 -6.05 11.52
C GLY A 41 4.00 -5.31 12.09
N LEU A 42 3.18 -4.68 11.25
CA LEU A 42 1.96 -4.02 11.70
C LEU A 42 0.94 -5.03 12.21
N SER A 43 0.13 -4.63 13.18
CA SER A 43 -0.88 -5.49 13.81
C SER A 43 -1.87 -6.05 12.78
N GLY A 44 -2.09 -7.37 12.80
CA GLY A 44 -3.03 -8.05 11.93
C GLY A 44 -2.56 -8.26 10.48
N ILE A 45 -1.31 -7.89 10.17
CA ILE A 45 -0.71 -8.09 8.85
C ILE A 45 0.07 -9.42 8.82
N ARG A 46 -0.21 -10.26 7.81
CA ARG A 46 0.55 -11.50 7.57
C ARG A 46 1.59 -11.31 6.48
N HIS A 47 1.16 -10.74 5.35
CA HIS A 47 2.00 -10.55 4.18
C HIS A 47 1.73 -9.20 3.53
N VAL A 48 2.81 -8.55 3.07
CA VAL A 48 2.76 -7.31 2.30
C VAL A 48 3.81 -7.40 1.20
N ALA A 49 3.40 -7.06 -0.02
CA ALA A 49 4.26 -6.94 -1.17
C ALA A 49 3.86 -5.74 -2.03
N ARG A 50 4.86 -5.04 -2.60
CA ARG A 50 4.64 -4.09 -3.69
C ARG A 50 4.42 -4.87 -4.98
N ILE A 51 3.37 -4.55 -5.71
CA ILE A 51 3.11 -5.13 -7.02
C ILE A 51 4.00 -4.42 -8.05
N PRO A 52 4.75 -5.16 -8.88
CA PRO A 52 5.53 -4.57 -9.97
C PRO A 52 4.62 -3.75 -10.89
N ALA A 53 5.10 -2.58 -11.35
CA ALA A 53 4.30 -1.68 -12.19
C ALA A 53 3.76 -2.37 -13.46
N ALA A 54 4.55 -3.28 -14.05
CA ALA A 54 4.17 -4.07 -15.22
C ALA A 54 2.98 -5.02 -14.97
N GLU A 55 2.75 -5.43 -13.71
CA GLU A 55 1.72 -6.40 -13.33
C GLU A 55 0.44 -5.75 -12.80
N VAL A 56 0.44 -4.44 -12.55
CA VAL A 56 -0.72 -3.71 -12.01
C VAL A 56 -1.94 -3.87 -12.91
N ALA A 57 -1.76 -3.77 -14.23
CA ALA A 57 -2.85 -3.93 -15.20
C ALA A 57 -3.50 -5.32 -15.15
N THR A 58 -2.71 -6.35 -14.84
CA THR A 58 -3.20 -7.73 -14.67
C THR A 58 -4.15 -7.83 -13.48
N VAL A 59 -3.80 -7.20 -12.34
CA VAL A 59 -4.66 -7.17 -11.15
C VAL A 59 -5.98 -6.45 -11.45
N ASP A 60 -5.93 -5.33 -12.15
CA ASP A 60 -7.13 -4.57 -12.52
C ASP A 60 -8.01 -5.33 -13.52
N ALA A 61 -7.42 -6.03 -14.49
CA ALA A 61 -8.14 -6.91 -15.41
C ALA A 61 -8.83 -8.05 -14.65
N PHE A 62 -8.13 -8.70 -13.72
CA PHE A 62 -8.68 -9.77 -12.91
C PHE A 62 -9.86 -9.31 -12.04
N LYS A 63 -9.74 -8.16 -11.37
CA LYS A 63 -10.84 -7.56 -10.60
C LYS A 63 -12.08 -7.28 -11.46
N ARG A 64 -11.91 -6.84 -12.71
CA ARG A 64 -13.02 -6.61 -13.65
C ARG A 64 -13.71 -7.90 -14.05
N VAL A 65 -12.95 -8.94 -14.40
CA VAL A 65 -13.48 -10.27 -14.72
C VAL A 65 -14.30 -10.79 -13.54
N ILE A 66 -13.73 -10.71 -12.34
CA ILE A 66 -14.38 -11.10 -11.11
C ILE A 66 -15.70 -10.32 -10.88
N GLY A 67 -15.69 -9.00 -11.06
CA GLY A 67 -16.89 -8.17 -10.90
C GLY A 67 -18.00 -8.50 -11.90
N SER A 68 -17.64 -9.00 -13.09
CA SER A 68 -18.60 -9.40 -14.12
C SER A 68 -19.33 -10.72 -13.84
N LEU A 69 -18.93 -11.47 -12.80
CA LEU A 69 -19.57 -12.72 -12.40
C LEU A 69 -20.98 -12.53 -11.80
N GLY A 70 -21.44 -11.28 -11.63
CA GLY A 70 -22.84 -10.99 -11.34
C GLY A 70 -23.29 -11.35 -9.93
N PHE A 71 -22.38 -11.35 -8.95
CA PHE A 71 -22.74 -11.62 -7.55
C PHE A 71 -23.72 -10.55 -7.04
N PRO A 72 -24.96 -10.90 -6.69
CA PRO A 72 -25.94 -9.94 -6.19
C PRO A 72 -25.50 -9.45 -4.81
N GLY A 73 -25.13 -8.17 -4.71
CA GLY A 73 -24.80 -7.50 -3.45
C GLY A 73 -23.47 -7.89 -2.78
N GLY A 74 -22.65 -8.73 -3.41
CA GLY A 74 -21.39 -9.22 -2.83
C GLY A 74 -20.15 -8.58 -3.46
N GLN A 75 -19.32 -7.91 -2.66
CA GLN A 75 -17.95 -7.59 -3.06
C GLN A 75 -17.17 -8.89 -3.20
N VAL A 76 -16.59 -9.14 -4.36
CA VAL A 76 -15.75 -10.31 -4.55
C VAL A 76 -14.38 -10.08 -3.91
N LYS A 77 -13.96 -11.04 -3.08
CA LYS A 77 -12.68 -11.02 -2.38
C LYS A 77 -11.74 -12.05 -2.99
N LEU A 78 -10.51 -11.62 -3.27
CA LEU A 78 -9.42 -12.57 -3.52
C LEU A 78 -8.97 -13.14 -2.17
N VAL A 79 -8.85 -14.46 -2.07
CA VAL A 79 -8.44 -15.16 -0.85
C VAL A 79 -7.27 -16.07 -1.19
N ALA A 80 -6.20 -16.03 -0.39
CA ALA A 80 -5.11 -17.00 -0.44
C ALA A 80 -5.15 -17.86 0.83
N GLY A 81 -5.38 -19.17 0.66
CA GLY A 81 -5.69 -20.06 1.77
C GLY A 81 -7.03 -19.67 2.41
N THR A 82 -7.01 -19.22 3.67
CA THR A 82 -8.21 -18.82 4.43
C THR A 82 -8.33 -17.31 4.67
N THR A 83 -7.41 -16.51 4.14
CA THR A 83 -7.34 -15.06 4.43
C THR A 83 -7.43 -14.19 3.18
N PRO A 84 -8.16 -13.06 3.25
CA PRO A 84 -8.34 -12.19 2.11
C PRO A 84 -7.05 -11.46 1.75
N ILE A 85 -6.87 -11.21 0.46
CA ILE A 85 -5.88 -10.30 -0.08
C ILE A 85 -6.58 -9.00 -0.43
N GLU A 86 -6.14 -7.92 0.19
CA GLU A 86 -6.54 -6.56 -0.12
C GLU A 86 -5.46 -5.87 -0.97
N PHE A 87 -5.93 -5.03 -1.89
CA PHE A 87 -5.05 -4.25 -2.75
C PHE A 87 -5.19 -2.78 -2.40
N ILE A 88 -4.13 -2.17 -1.87
CA ILE A 88 -4.09 -0.75 -1.52
C ILE A 88 -3.37 -0.01 -2.65
N ARG A 89 -4.04 0.94 -3.27
CA ARG A 89 -3.48 1.75 -4.36
C ARG A 89 -3.30 3.19 -3.90
N GLU A 90 -2.09 3.71 -4.05
CA GLU A 90 -1.75 5.12 -3.84
C GLU A 90 -0.92 5.60 -5.03
N GLY A 91 -1.50 6.51 -5.82
CA GLY A 91 -0.91 6.93 -7.09
C GLY A 91 -0.60 5.73 -8.01
N GLY A 92 0.66 5.62 -8.44
CA GLY A 92 1.14 4.51 -9.28
C GLY A 92 1.54 3.25 -8.52
N VAL A 93 1.56 3.27 -7.19
CA VAL A 93 1.96 2.13 -6.36
C VAL A 93 0.75 1.33 -5.93
N VAL A 94 0.87 0.00 -6.03
CA VAL A 94 -0.11 -0.93 -5.49
C VAL A 94 0.59 -1.89 -4.52
N LEU A 95 0.03 -2.00 -3.32
CA LEU A 95 0.40 -3.01 -2.34
C LEU A 95 -0.62 -4.14 -2.35
N ALA A 96 -0.15 -5.39 -2.38
CA ALA A 96 -0.94 -6.56 -2.04
C ALA A 96 -0.72 -6.88 -0.55
N VAL A 97 -1.81 -6.98 0.20
CA VAL A 97 -1.79 -7.11 1.66
C VAL A 97 -2.70 -8.25 2.09
N GLN A 98 -2.15 -9.22 2.80
CA GLN A 98 -2.92 -10.27 3.46
C GLN A 98 -3.01 -9.93 4.94
N ASN A 99 -4.24 -9.81 5.46
CA ASN A 99 -4.53 -9.46 6.85
C ASN A 99 -5.41 -10.51 7.52
N ASP A 100 -5.61 -10.41 8.83
CA ASP A 100 -6.45 -11.30 9.65
C ASP A 100 -7.97 -11.08 9.47
N GLY A 101 -8.39 -10.58 8.31
CA GLY A 101 -9.79 -10.37 7.94
C GLY A 101 -10.24 -8.90 8.03
N SER A 102 -9.53 -8.07 8.79
CA SER A 102 -9.71 -6.61 8.82
C SER A 102 -8.44 -5.90 9.29
N PHE A 103 -8.29 -4.63 8.95
CA PHE A 103 -7.20 -3.79 9.46
C PHE A 103 -7.49 -3.33 10.89
N ALA A 104 -6.49 -3.45 11.76
CA ALA A 104 -6.51 -2.75 13.04
C ALA A 104 -6.49 -1.22 12.82
N PRO A 105 -6.95 -0.42 13.81
CA PRO A 105 -6.98 1.03 13.69
C PRO A 105 -5.62 1.62 13.25
N GLY A 106 -5.61 2.47 12.23
CA GLY A 106 -4.41 3.15 11.74
C GLY A 106 -3.50 2.32 10.82
N VAL A 107 -3.69 1.00 10.73
CA VAL A 107 -2.84 0.12 9.90
C VAL A 107 -3.03 0.40 8.42
N ARG A 108 -4.29 0.58 7.98
CA ARG A 108 -4.60 0.86 6.58
C ARG A 108 -4.00 2.20 6.14
N GLU A 109 -4.14 3.22 6.98
CA GLU A 109 -3.60 4.56 6.76
C GLU A 109 -2.08 4.53 6.71
N THR A 110 -1.44 3.78 7.61
CA THR A 110 0.01 3.58 7.59
C THR A 110 0.46 2.94 6.28
N LEU A 111 -0.24 1.91 5.81
CA LEU A 111 0.06 1.26 4.52
C LEU A 111 -0.14 2.20 3.32
N MET A 112 -1.11 3.11 3.37
CA MET A 112 -1.28 4.15 2.34
C MET A 112 -0.09 5.12 2.35
N ILE A 113 0.38 5.56 3.52
CA ILE A 113 1.56 6.44 3.63
C ILE A 113 2.80 5.72 3.06
N VAL A 114 3.00 4.44 3.41
CA VAL A 114 4.08 3.61 2.87
C VAL A 114 3.98 3.51 1.35
N ALA A 115 2.80 3.19 0.80
CA ALA A 115 2.59 3.07 -0.65
C ALA A 115 2.91 4.38 -1.39
N ARG A 116 2.49 5.50 -0.82
CA ARG A 116 2.73 6.83 -1.39
C ARG A 116 4.22 7.20 -1.38
N GLU A 117 4.92 6.90 -0.29
CA GLU A 117 6.38 7.14 -0.20
C GLU A 117 7.20 6.22 -1.10
N LEU A 118 6.78 4.97 -1.28
CA LEU A 118 7.37 4.06 -2.27
C LEU A 118 7.21 4.55 -3.72
N GLY A 119 6.30 5.49 -3.97
CA GLY A 119 6.07 6.08 -5.28
C GLY A 119 7.02 7.22 -5.61
N THR A 120 7.72 7.77 -4.61
CA THR A 120 8.69 8.86 -4.78
C THR A 120 10.15 8.38 -4.79
N LEU A 121 10.37 7.09 -4.54
CA LEU A 121 11.66 6.40 -4.65
C LEU A 121 11.80 5.72 -6.02
#